data_AF-A0A482ZN29-F1
#
_entry.id   AF-A0A482ZN29-F1
#
_cell.length_a   1.000
_cell.length_b   1.000
_cell.length_c   1.000
_cell.angle_alpha   90.00
_cell.angle_beta   90.00
_cell.angle_gamma   90.00
#
_symmetry.space_group_name_H-M   'P 1'
#
loop_
_entity.id
_entity.type
_entity.pdbx_description
1 polymer ?
#
loop_
_entity_poly.entity_id
_entity_poly.type
_entity_poly.pdbx_seq_one_letter_code
_entity_poly.pdbx_strand_id
1 'polypeptide(L)'
;MAEQFFTAWKAVFQANNTRKLICVWHVDRAWRKGVREHITNKVQQTEVYHQIRTLLMESSESEFRVLLQEFLTYVEENYPSFYMYFRDTYCNKVPQWAACHRQHAPANTNMYLESAHRVLKVVYLHHKQNRRIDHLITVLLKISRDEAFDRLRKVEIGKSTHRTCEISKRHKNAEKILQSKSYNIVPISSASWKVESEREHGKFYTVCFSDSPCINDCKLICNICRVCIHQYSWTPSYTTQYANTLT
;
A
#
# COMPACT_ATOMS: atom_id res chain seq x y z
N MET A 1 17.03 11.33 5.56
CA MET A 1 16.41 10.03 5.21
C MET A 1 17.52 9.00 5.10
N ALA A 2 17.33 7.78 5.60
CA ALA A 2 18.42 6.82 5.72
C ALA A 2 18.69 6.08 4.39
N GLU A 3 19.63 6.60 3.60
CA GLU A 3 20.08 6.00 2.33
C GLU A 3 20.63 4.58 2.51
N GLN A 4 21.29 4.34 3.64
CA GLN A 4 21.92 3.09 4.03
C GLN A 4 20.99 1.87 3.91
N PHE A 5 19.68 2.00 4.17
CA PHE A 5 18.74 0.87 4.00
C PHE A 5 18.57 0.45 2.54
N PHE A 6 18.45 1.42 1.63
CA PHE A 6 18.29 1.13 0.20
C PHE A 6 19.58 0.60 -0.41
N THR A 7 20.73 1.13 0.01
CA THR A 7 22.04 0.60 -0.39
C THR A 7 22.22 -0.85 0.05
N ALA A 8 21.91 -1.17 1.31
CA ALA A 8 21.98 -2.54 1.81
C ALA A 8 21.00 -3.47 1.07
N TRP A 9 19.77 -3.02 0.80
CA TRP A 9 18.80 -3.79 0.01
C TRP A 9 19.34 -4.16 -1.37
N LYS A 10 19.87 -3.18 -2.11
CA LYS A 10 20.43 -3.43 -3.45
C LYS A 10 21.61 -4.42 -3.40
N ALA A 11 22.46 -4.31 -2.38
CA ALA A 11 23.62 -5.19 -2.22
C ALA A 11 23.21 -6.65 -1.97
N VAL A 12 22.17 -6.89 -1.15
CA VAL A 12 21.74 -8.24 -0.78
C VAL A 12 20.84 -8.86 -1.84
N PHE A 13 19.85 -8.13 -2.33
CA PHE A 13 18.79 -8.69 -3.18
C PHE A 13 19.07 -8.56 -4.67
N GLN A 14 20.09 -7.79 -5.09
CA GLN A 14 20.54 -7.62 -6.49
C GLN A 14 19.40 -7.29 -7.48
N ALA A 15 18.30 -6.73 -6.98
CA ALA A 15 17.11 -6.46 -7.76
C ALA A 15 17.25 -5.11 -8.46
N ASN A 16 17.76 -5.15 -9.70
CA ASN A 16 18.03 -3.98 -10.55
C ASN A 16 16.80 -3.07 -10.76
N ASN A 17 15.59 -3.63 -10.69
CA ASN A 17 14.33 -2.90 -10.88
C ASN A 17 13.66 -2.47 -9.57
N THR A 18 14.38 -2.47 -8.44
CA THR A 18 13.81 -2.01 -7.16
C THR A 18 13.63 -0.50 -7.15
N ARG A 19 12.37 -0.04 -7.05
CA ARG A 19 12.05 1.36 -6.81
C ARG A 19 12.19 1.70 -5.33
N LYS A 20 12.89 2.79 -5.02
CA LYS A 20 12.95 3.35 -3.66
C LYS A 20 11.75 4.25 -3.42
N LEU A 21 10.88 3.86 -2.51
CA LEU A 21 9.73 4.66 -2.09
C LEU A 21 9.86 5.10 -0.64
N ILE A 22 9.43 6.32 -0.38
CA ILE A 22 9.45 6.93 0.95
C ILE A 22 8.05 6.83 1.53
N CYS A 23 7.92 6.48 2.80
CA CYS A 23 6.61 6.48 3.46
C CYS A 23 5.99 7.89 3.47
N VAL A 24 4.75 8.02 2.99
CA VAL A 24 3.97 9.28 2.96
C VAL A 24 3.94 9.94 4.33
N TRP A 25 3.77 9.15 5.39
CA TRP A 25 3.71 9.67 6.76
C TRP A 25 5.04 10.30 7.20
N HIS A 26 6.18 9.72 6.83
CA HIS A 26 7.48 10.29 7.14
C HIS A 26 7.72 11.59 6.38
N VAL A 27 7.26 11.67 5.12
CA VAL A 27 7.29 12.90 4.32
C VAL A 27 6.42 13.98 4.97
N ASP A 28 5.17 13.65 5.28
CA ASP A 28 4.22 14.55 5.96
C ASP A 28 4.78 15.11 7.27
N ARG A 29 5.29 14.23 8.14
CA ARG A 29 5.86 14.61 9.42
C ARG A 29 7.09 15.51 9.25
N ALA A 30 7.96 15.20 8.28
CA ALA A 30 9.14 16.00 7.99
C ALA A 30 8.77 17.38 7.44
N TRP A 31 7.79 17.46 6.54
CA TRP A 31 7.30 18.73 6.01
C TRP A 31 6.63 19.60 7.07
N ARG A 32 5.77 19.03 7.92
CA ARG A 32 5.21 19.78 9.07
C ARG A 32 6.31 20.36 9.95
N LYS A 33 7.42 19.64 10.12
CA LYS A 33 8.58 20.12 10.87
C LYS A 33 9.29 21.26 10.12
N GLY A 34 9.62 21.06 8.84
CA GLY A 34 10.27 22.09 8.02
C GLY A 34 9.45 23.38 7.91
N VAL A 35 8.13 23.28 7.72
CA VAL A 35 7.22 24.43 7.71
C VAL A 35 7.32 25.22 9.02
N ARG A 36 7.33 24.55 10.18
CA ARG A 36 7.48 25.23 11.49
C ARG A 36 8.87 25.84 11.71
N GLU A 37 9.91 25.25 11.13
CA GLU A 37 11.30 25.72 11.27
C GLU A 37 11.60 26.93 10.37
N HIS A 38 10.93 27.04 9.23
CA HIS A 38 11.23 28.07 8.22
C HIS A 38 10.15 29.15 8.08
N ILE A 39 8.97 28.99 8.68
CA ILE A 39 7.86 29.96 8.60
C ILE A 39 7.34 30.25 10.01
N THR A 40 7.35 31.51 10.44
CA THR A 40 6.99 31.89 11.82
C THR A 40 5.47 32.01 12.02
N ASN A 41 4.76 32.57 11.05
CA ASN A 41 3.32 32.85 11.18
C ASN A 41 2.48 31.57 11.01
N LYS A 42 1.58 31.29 11.96
CA LYS A 42 0.76 30.06 11.96
C LYS A 42 -0.25 29.97 10.83
N VAL A 43 -0.79 31.09 10.36
CA VAL A 43 -1.73 31.13 9.23
C VAL A 43 -0.98 30.75 7.95
N GLN A 44 0.18 31.38 7.71
CA GLN A 44 1.06 31.07 6.59
C GLN A 44 1.58 29.61 6.63
N GLN A 45 1.93 29.11 7.81
CA GLN A 45 2.29 27.69 7.98
C GLN A 45 1.16 26.77 7.52
N THR A 46 -0.09 27.11 7.84
CA THR A 46 -1.26 26.31 7.48
C THR A 46 -1.49 26.35 5.97
N GLU A 47 -1.36 27.52 5.36
CA GLU A 47 -1.48 27.71 3.91
C GLU A 47 -0.42 26.92 3.13
N VAL A 48 0.87 27.11 3.45
CA VAL A 48 1.98 26.39 2.80
C VAL A 48 1.84 24.89 3.02
N TYR A 49 1.47 24.47 4.23
CA TYR A 49 1.22 23.06 4.52
C TYR A 49 0.07 22.49 3.68
N HIS A 50 -1.01 23.24 3.46
CA HIS A 50 -2.12 22.80 2.63
C HIS A 50 -1.67 22.60 1.17
N GLN A 51 -0.94 23.57 0.61
CA GLN A 51 -0.43 23.50 -0.77
C GLN A 51 0.48 22.28 -0.99
N ILE A 52 1.47 22.05 -0.11
CA ILE A 52 2.33 20.86 -0.24
C ILE A 52 1.56 19.55 -0.05
N ARG A 53 0.50 19.53 0.77
CA ARG A 53 -0.34 18.35 0.93
C ARG A 53 -1.13 18.03 -0.33
N THR A 54 -1.61 19.04 -1.04
CA THR A 54 -2.23 18.86 -2.36
C THR A 54 -1.23 18.24 -3.33
N LEU A 55 -0.01 18.77 -3.40
CA LEU A 55 1.08 18.19 -4.22
C LEU A 55 1.37 16.72 -3.90
N LEU A 56 1.39 16.35 -2.61
CA LEU A 56 1.66 14.98 -2.18
C LEU A 56 0.63 13.98 -2.67
N MET A 57 -0.62 14.41 -2.78
CA MET A 57 -1.77 13.56 -3.10
C MET A 57 -2.12 13.58 -4.60
N GLU A 58 -1.55 14.49 -5.38
CA GLU A 58 -1.81 14.57 -6.81
C GLU A 58 -1.39 13.27 -7.52
N SER A 59 -2.34 12.74 -8.29
CA SER A 59 -2.25 11.43 -8.93
C SER A 59 -1.88 11.53 -10.42
N SER A 60 -2.18 12.66 -11.05
CA SER A 60 -1.80 12.96 -12.42
C SER A 60 -0.39 13.53 -12.47
N GLU A 61 0.48 12.94 -13.28
CA GLU A 61 1.84 13.43 -13.45
C GLU A 61 1.89 14.80 -14.15
N SER A 62 0.98 15.07 -15.09
CA SER A 62 0.91 16.36 -15.78
C SER A 62 0.52 17.49 -14.83
N GLU A 63 -0.56 17.29 -14.07
CA GLU A 63 -1.04 18.27 -13.09
C GLU A 63 -0.03 18.48 -11.97
N PHE A 64 0.60 17.40 -11.49
CA PHE A 64 1.64 17.49 -10.47
C PHE A 64 2.79 18.40 -10.89
N ARG A 65 3.23 18.34 -12.16
CA ARG A 65 4.32 19.18 -12.66
C ARG A 65 3.95 20.67 -12.66
N VAL A 66 2.73 20.99 -13.07
CA VAL A 66 2.21 22.36 -13.07
C VAL A 66 2.13 22.88 -11.63
N LEU A 67 1.45 22.13 -10.75
CA LEU A 67 1.30 22.50 -9.34
C LEU A 67 2.65 22.65 -8.63
N LEU A 68 3.63 21.78 -8.93
CA LEU A 68 4.96 21.86 -8.31
C LEU A 68 5.67 23.14 -8.71
N GLN A 69 5.58 23.53 -9.99
CA GLN A 69 6.20 24.75 -10.47
C GLN A 69 5.55 25.99 -9.85
N GLU A 70 4.21 26.05 -9.82
CA GLU A 70 3.46 27.14 -9.18
C GLU A 70 3.82 27.27 -7.70
N PHE A 71 3.88 26.14 -7.00
CA PHE A 71 4.25 26.09 -5.60
C PHE A 71 5.68 26.61 -5.37
N LEU A 72 6.65 26.18 -6.19
CA LEU A 72 8.05 26.60 -6.06
C LEU A 72 8.20 28.11 -6.27
N THR A 73 7.55 28.68 -7.29
CA THR A 73 7.54 30.14 -7.51
C THR A 73 6.95 30.87 -6.30
N TYR A 74 5.80 30.42 -5.80
CA TYR A 74 5.15 31.03 -4.64
C TYR A 74 6.04 31.02 -3.39
N VAL A 75 6.68 29.89 -3.08
CA VAL A 75 7.55 29.82 -1.88
C VAL A 75 8.90 30.50 -2.08
N GLU A 76 9.40 30.62 -3.30
CA GLU A 76 10.63 31.37 -3.60
C GLU A 76 10.44 32.86 -3.30
N GLU A 77 9.29 33.43 -3.70
CA GLU A 77 8.96 34.83 -3.46
C GLU A 77 8.62 35.13 -1.98
N ASN A 78 7.82 34.27 -1.34
CA ASN A 78 7.24 34.55 -0.02
C ASN A 78 8.04 33.93 1.13
N TYR A 79 8.71 32.79 0.91
CA TYR A 79 9.39 32.01 1.96
C TYR A 79 10.76 31.46 1.50
N PRO A 80 11.75 32.31 1.15
CA PRO A 80 13.02 31.87 0.55
C PRO A 80 13.76 30.78 1.35
N SER A 81 13.72 30.86 2.68
CA SER A 81 14.33 29.86 3.57
C SER A 81 13.68 28.49 3.42
N PHE A 82 12.34 28.44 3.37
CA PHE A 82 11.60 27.21 3.14
C PHE A 82 11.79 26.69 1.73
N TYR A 83 11.84 27.57 0.73
CA TYR A 83 12.13 27.21 -0.66
C TYR A 83 13.45 26.47 -0.81
N MET A 84 14.56 27.01 -0.26
CA MET A 84 15.86 26.34 -0.30
C MET A 84 15.81 24.95 0.35
N TYR A 85 15.21 24.87 1.54
CA TYR A 85 15.01 23.59 2.24
C TYR A 85 14.23 22.58 1.38
N PHE A 86 13.10 23.01 0.80
CA PHE A 86 12.22 22.13 0.05
C PHE A 86 12.86 21.67 -1.26
N ARG A 87 13.43 22.61 -2.02
CA ARG A 87 14.10 22.37 -3.30
C ARG A 87 15.23 21.35 -3.15
N ASP A 88 16.16 21.61 -2.23
CA ASP A 88 17.37 20.80 -2.10
C ASP A 88 17.07 19.40 -1.52
N THR A 89 16.02 19.30 -0.70
CA THR A 89 15.68 18.04 -0.01
C THR A 89 14.76 17.14 -0.84
N TYR A 90 13.78 17.70 -1.55
CA TYR A 90 12.64 16.94 -2.10
C TYR A 90 12.50 16.97 -3.62
N CYS A 91 12.90 18.04 -4.33
CA CYS A 91 12.70 18.14 -5.78
C CYS A 91 13.45 17.03 -6.56
N ASN A 92 14.68 16.72 -6.14
CA ASN A 92 15.46 15.63 -6.75
C ASN A 92 14.95 14.21 -6.41
N LYS A 93 13.94 14.11 -5.53
CA LYS A 93 13.41 12.84 -5.02
C LYS A 93 11.92 12.67 -5.31
N VAL A 94 11.34 13.47 -6.20
CA VAL A 94 9.92 13.43 -6.59
C VAL A 94 9.41 12.00 -6.85
N PRO A 95 10.10 11.14 -7.63
CA PRO A 95 9.64 9.77 -7.87
C PRO A 95 9.55 8.90 -6.63
N GLN A 96 10.25 9.27 -5.55
CA GLN A 96 10.29 8.49 -4.31
C GLN A 96 9.14 8.84 -3.37
N TRP A 97 8.53 10.03 -3.48
CA TRP A 97 7.50 10.49 -2.53
C TRP A 97 6.16 10.86 -3.15
N ALA A 98 6.10 11.40 -4.37
CA ALA A 98 4.85 11.91 -4.97
C ALA A 98 3.88 10.77 -5.32
N ALA A 99 2.58 10.99 -5.14
CA ALA A 99 1.56 9.96 -5.38
C ALA A 99 1.48 9.55 -6.86
N CYS A 100 1.59 10.50 -7.79
CA CYS A 100 1.59 10.25 -9.24
C CYS A 100 2.64 9.22 -9.71
N HIS A 101 3.77 9.08 -9.00
CA HIS A 101 4.82 8.11 -9.32
C HIS A 101 4.72 6.77 -8.55
N ARG A 102 3.72 6.60 -7.67
CA ARG A 102 3.50 5.38 -6.87
C ARG A 102 2.61 4.35 -7.54
N GLN A 103 2.46 4.41 -8.86
CA GLN A 103 1.67 3.43 -9.61
C GLN A 103 2.12 2.00 -9.26
N HIS A 104 1.14 1.17 -8.92
CA HIS A 104 1.31 -0.22 -8.49
C HIS A 104 2.04 -0.42 -7.16
N ALA A 105 2.17 0.62 -6.32
CA ALA A 105 2.73 0.53 -4.97
C ALA A 105 1.71 1.01 -3.92
N PRO A 106 0.73 0.16 -3.53
CA PRO A 106 -0.38 0.55 -2.65
C PRO A 106 0.05 0.85 -1.21
N ALA A 107 1.33 0.73 -0.88
CA ALA A 107 1.91 0.98 0.44
C ALA A 107 2.00 2.49 0.77
N ASN A 108 0.86 3.18 0.78
CA ASN A 108 0.73 4.52 1.37
C ASN A 108 0.42 4.44 2.87
N THR A 109 -0.05 3.29 3.35
CA THR A 109 -0.57 3.12 4.71
C THR A 109 0.45 2.45 5.62
N ASN A 110 1.04 3.27 6.49
CA ASN A 110 1.80 2.80 7.66
C ASN A 110 0.90 2.14 8.72
N MET A 111 -0.40 1.91 8.45
CA MET A 111 -1.39 1.54 9.47
C MET A 111 -1.11 0.19 10.12
N TYR A 112 -0.69 -0.82 9.36
CA TYR A 112 -0.35 -2.14 9.91
C TYR A 112 0.89 -2.08 10.80
N LEU A 113 1.93 -1.37 10.34
CA LEU A 113 3.18 -1.23 11.08
C LEU A 113 3.00 -0.34 12.31
N GLU A 114 2.25 0.76 12.22
CA GLU A 114 1.91 1.59 13.38
C GLU A 114 1.03 0.86 14.38
N SER A 115 0.08 0.03 13.91
CA SER A 115 -0.71 -0.83 14.80
C SER A 115 0.18 -1.81 15.55
N ALA A 116 1.08 -2.51 14.84
CA ALA A 116 2.04 -3.42 15.44
C ALA A 116 2.99 -2.70 16.41
N HIS A 117 3.50 -1.52 16.03
CA HIS A 117 4.34 -0.67 16.88
C HIS A 117 3.60 -0.18 18.12
N ARG A 118 2.31 0.15 18.02
CA ARG A 118 1.49 0.55 19.16
C ARG A 118 1.31 -0.61 20.12
N VAL A 119 1.01 -1.81 19.64
CA VAL A 119 0.92 -3.02 20.48
C VAL A 119 2.25 -3.24 21.20
N LEU A 120 3.37 -3.22 20.48
CA LEU A 120 4.70 -3.35 21.07
C LEU A 120 4.96 -2.29 22.15
N LYS A 121 4.77 -1.00 21.83
CA LYS A 121 5.08 0.11 22.73
C LYS A 121 4.16 0.18 23.94
N VAL A 122 2.86 -0.01 23.76
CA VAL A 122 1.84 0.22 24.79
C VAL A 122 1.58 -1.04 25.60
N VAL A 123 1.32 -2.16 24.93
CA VAL A 123 0.87 -3.41 25.58
C VAL A 123 2.03 -4.16 26.20
N TYR A 124 3.15 -4.29 25.47
CA TYR A 124 4.28 -5.11 25.93
C TYR A 124 5.37 -4.31 26.63
N LEU A 125 5.70 -3.12 26.12
CA LEU A 125 6.76 -2.28 26.70
C LEU A 125 6.23 -1.24 27.70
N HIS A 126 4.92 -1.03 27.78
CA HIS A 126 4.29 -0.07 28.70
C HIS A 126 4.92 1.34 28.63
N HIS A 127 5.23 1.81 27.42
CA HIS A 127 5.93 3.07 27.15
C HIS A 127 7.34 3.20 27.74
N LYS A 128 7.90 2.14 28.35
CA LYS A 128 9.24 2.17 28.93
C LYS A 128 10.30 2.13 27.83
N GLN A 129 11.18 3.12 27.84
CA GLN A 129 12.28 3.29 26.89
C GLN A 129 13.60 2.69 27.44
N ASN A 130 14.67 2.68 26.63
CA ASN A 130 16.02 2.24 27.01
C ASN A 130 16.09 0.81 27.59
N ARG A 131 15.35 -0.12 26.99
CA ARG A 131 15.49 -1.54 27.29
C ARG A 131 16.69 -2.12 26.56
N ARG A 132 17.39 -3.04 27.22
CA ARG A 132 18.44 -3.83 26.57
C ARG A 132 17.86 -4.60 25.37
N ILE A 133 18.71 -4.84 24.36
CA ILE A 133 18.31 -5.52 23.12
C ILE A 133 17.78 -6.93 23.39
N ASP A 134 18.37 -7.66 24.35
CA ASP A 134 17.91 -8.99 24.77
C ASP A 134 16.44 -8.99 25.23
N HIS A 135 16.06 -8.02 26.06
CA HIS A 135 14.67 -7.88 26.49
C HIS A 135 13.72 -7.61 25.32
N LEU A 136 14.13 -6.78 24.35
CA LEU A 136 13.33 -6.53 23.16
C LEU A 136 13.11 -7.82 22.35
N ILE A 137 14.16 -8.63 22.16
CA ILE A 137 14.05 -9.92 21.47
C ILE A 137 13.06 -10.83 22.21
N THR A 138 13.17 -10.95 23.54
CA THR A 138 12.22 -11.74 24.34
C THR A 138 10.78 -11.26 24.16
N VAL A 139 10.56 -9.94 24.14
CA VAL A 139 9.23 -9.35 23.93
C VAL A 139 8.71 -9.66 22.52
N LEU A 140 9.53 -9.55 21.48
CA LEU A 140 9.13 -9.86 20.10
C LEU A 140 8.75 -11.35 19.95
N LEU A 141 9.52 -12.25 20.57
CA LEU A 141 9.18 -13.68 20.60
C LEU A 141 7.87 -13.95 21.35
N LYS A 142 7.61 -13.21 22.44
CA LYS A 142 6.33 -13.28 23.16
C LYS A 142 5.17 -12.82 22.27
N ILE A 143 5.31 -11.68 21.59
CA ILE A 143 4.29 -11.18 20.63
C ILE A 143 3.98 -12.24 19.57
N SER A 144 5.01 -12.86 18.98
CA SER A 144 4.80 -13.91 17.97
C SER A 144 4.02 -15.11 18.51
N ARG A 145 4.26 -15.51 19.77
CA ARG A 145 3.54 -16.60 20.43
C ARG A 145 2.09 -16.23 20.71
N ASP A 146 1.88 -15.02 21.26
CA ASP A 146 0.55 -14.53 21.61
C ASP A 146 -0.32 -14.38 20.35
N GLU A 147 0.24 -13.89 19.23
CA GLU A 147 -0.45 -13.85 17.93
C GLU A 147 -0.81 -15.24 17.39
N ALA A 148 0.08 -16.24 17.55
CA ALA A 148 -0.20 -17.61 17.14
C ALA A 148 -1.35 -18.21 17.96
N PHE A 149 -1.34 -17.99 19.28
CA PHE A 149 -2.42 -18.43 20.16
C PHE A 149 -3.74 -17.71 19.86
N ASP A 150 -3.70 -16.40 19.65
CA ASP A 150 -4.87 -15.61 19.26
C ASP A 150 -5.47 -16.08 17.93
N ARG A 151 -4.63 -16.50 16.98
CA ARG A 151 -5.08 -17.11 15.73
C ARG A 151 -5.79 -18.45 15.99
N LEU A 152 -5.21 -19.33 16.81
CA LEU A 152 -5.85 -20.61 17.17
C LEU A 152 -7.21 -20.38 17.83
N ARG A 153 -7.29 -19.48 18.81
CA ARG A 153 -8.55 -19.10 19.47
C ARG A 153 -9.58 -18.57 18.47
N LYS A 154 -9.18 -17.72 17.51
CA LYS A 154 -10.07 -17.20 16.47
C LYS A 154 -10.61 -18.32 15.58
N VAL A 155 -9.77 -19.29 15.21
CA VAL A 155 -10.19 -20.47 14.44
C VAL A 155 -11.22 -21.29 15.21
N GLU A 156 -10.98 -21.55 16.49
CA GLU A 156 -11.87 -22.36 17.34
C GLU A 156 -13.26 -21.73 17.50
N ILE A 157 -13.32 -20.40 17.63
CA ILE A 157 -14.59 -19.64 17.72
C ILE A 157 -15.26 -19.53 16.32
N GLY A 158 -14.65 -20.04 15.27
CA GLY A 158 -15.15 -19.93 13.90
C GLY A 158 -15.02 -18.52 13.30
N LYS A 159 -14.19 -17.64 13.87
CA LYS A 159 -13.93 -16.31 13.31
C LYS A 159 -13.17 -16.45 12.00
N SER A 160 -13.84 -16.11 10.91
CA SER A 160 -13.26 -16.08 9.58
C SER A 160 -12.38 -14.85 9.37
N THR A 161 -11.31 -15.00 8.60
CA THR A 161 -10.45 -13.84 8.27
C THR A 161 -11.18 -12.90 7.31
N HIS A 162 -10.79 -11.62 7.30
CA HIS A 162 -11.31 -10.66 6.32
C HIS A 162 -11.22 -11.20 4.88
N ARG A 163 -10.08 -11.80 4.52
CA ARG A 163 -9.87 -12.36 3.16
C ARG A 163 -10.85 -13.50 2.86
N THR A 164 -11.08 -14.39 3.81
CA THR A 164 -12.03 -15.49 3.63
C THR A 164 -13.47 -14.97 3.54
N CYS A 165 -13.84 -13.95 4.33
CA CYS A 165 -15.13 -13.27 4.19
C CYS A 165 -15.30 -12.63 2.81
N GLU A 166 -14.27 -11.95 2.30
CA GLU A 166 -14.29 -11.36 0.96
C GLU A 166 -14.42 -12.40 -0.15
N ILE A 167 -13.73 -13.54 -0.02
CA ILE A 167 -13.88 -14.67 -0.95
C ILE A 167 -15.34 -15.15 -0.95
N SER A 168 -15.93 -15.34 0.23
CA SER A 168 -17.34 -15.75 0.35
C SER A 168 -18.31 -14.71 -0.22
N LYS A 169 -18.04 -13.41 -0.07
CA LYS A 169 -18.85 -12.34 -0.68
C LYS A 169 -18.74 -12.38 -2.21
N ARG A 170 -17.54 -12.51 -2.75
CA ARG A 170 -17.30 -12.61 -4.20
C ARG A 170 -17.99 -13.83 -4.79
N HIS A 171 -17.94 -14.97 -4.11
CA HIS A 171 -18.68 -16.18 -4.49
C HIS A 171 -20.18 -15.90 -4.60
N LYS A 172 -20.80 -15.33 -3.57
CA LYS A 172 -22.23 -14.98 -3.56
C LYS A 172 -22.59 -13.99 -4.67
N ASN A 173 -21.73 -13.02 -4.96
CA ASN A 173 -21.95 -12.08 -6.06
C ASN A 173 -21.89 -12.79 -7.41
N ALA A 174 -20.92 -13.69 -7.62
CA ALA A 174 -20.83 -14.49 -8.82
C ALA A 174 -22.08 -15.38 -9.01
N GLU A 175 -22.60 -16.00 -7.95
CA GLU A 175 -23.85 -16.77 -8.01
C GLU A 175 -25.04 -15.91 -8.46
N LYS A 176 -25.16 -14.67 -7.97
CA LYS A 176 -26.21 -13.74 -8.40
C LYS A 176 -26.10 -13.38 -9.88
N ILE A 177 -24.88 -13.13 -10.36
CA ILE A 177 -24.61 -12.82 -11.78
C ILE A 177 -24.97 -14.03 -12.68
N LEU A 178 -24.66 -15.25 -12.23
CA LEU A 178 -25.05 -16.47 -12.92
C LEU A 178 -26.56 -16.63 -12.98
N GLN A 179 -27.27 -16.36 -11.87
CA GLN A 179 -28.73 -16.44 -11.80
C GLN A 179 -29.42 -15.41 -12.70
N SER A 180 -28.90 -14.18 -12.77
CA SER A 180 -29.46 -13.11 -13.61
C SER A 180 -29.10 -13.25 -15.09
N LYS A 181 -28.21 -14.20 -15.46
CA LYS A 181 -27.64 -14.36 -16.81
C LYS A 181 -27.02 -13.07 -17.37
N SER A 182 -26.60 -12.17 -16.50
CA SER A 182 -26.01 -10.88 -16.85
C SER A 182 -24.49 -11.00 -16.93
N TYR A 183 -24.00 -11.97 -17.70
CA TYR A 183 -22.57 -12.17 -17.93
C TYR A 183 -22.26 -12.27 -19.41
N ASN A 184 -21.15 -11.67 -19.81
CA ASN A 184 -20.61 -11.77 -21.16
C ASN A 184 -19.19 -12.31 -21.05
N ILE A 185 -19.07 -13.61 -21.32
CA ILE A 185 -17.81 -14.36 -21.24
C ILE A 185 -17.57 -15.02 -22.59
N VAL A 186 -16.48 -14.63 -23.24
CA VAL A 186 -16.08 -15.19 -24.55
C VAL A 186 -14.83 -16.04 -24.34
N PRO A 187 -14.84 -17.34 -24.65
CA PRO A 187 -13.64 -18.17 -24.55
C PRO A 187 -12.60 -17.73 -25.58
N ILE A 188 -11.34 -17.60 -25.14
CA ILE A 188 -10.19 -17.33 -26.03
C ILE A 188 -9.41 -18.64 -26.24
N SER A 189 -9.21 -19.42 -25.17
CA SER A 189 -8.56 -20.73 -25.21
C SER A 189 -9.14 -21.66 -24.14
N SER A 190 -8.60 -22.88 -24.03
CA SER A 190 -8.98 -23.84 -22.98
C SER A 190 -8.75 -23.34 -21.55
N ALA A 191 -7.84 -22.38 -21.35
CA ALA A 191 -7.51 -21.82 -20.05
C ALA A 191 -7.62 -20.28 -20.00
N SER A 192 -8.27 -19.66 -20.97
CA SER A 192 -8.43 -18.20 -20.98
C SER A 192 -9.76 -17.72 -21.54
N TRP A 193 -10.29 -16.67 -20.92
CA TRP A 193 -11.59 -16.08 -21.23
C TRP A 193 -11.52 -14.57 -21.25
N LYS A 194 -12.30 -13.96 -22.14
CA LYS A 194 -12.57 -12.53 -22.17
C LYS A 194 -13.85 -12.27 -21.39
N VAL A 195 -13.77 -11.48 -20.32
CA VAL A 195 -14.89 -11.21 -19.40
C VAL A 195 -15.20 -9.71 -19.46
N GLU A 196 -16.45 -9.36 -19.71
CA GLU A 196 -16.90 -7.96 -19.66
C GLU A 196 -16.95 -7.44 -18.23
N SER A 197 -16.60 -6.16 -18.05
CA SER A 197 -16.69 -5.46 -16.77
C SER A 197 -18.14 -5.26 -16.35
N GLU A 198 -18.47 -5.63 -15.11
CA GLU A 198 -19.79 -5.34 -14.52
C GLU A 198 -20.03 -3.83 -14.35
N ARG A 199 -18.96 -3.03 -14.21
CA ARG A 199 -19.07 -1.59 -13.91
C ARG A 199 -18.99 -0.69 -15.15
N GLU A 200 -18.36 -1.18 -16.22
CA GLU A 200 -18.02 -0.39 -17.41
C GLU A 200 -18.36 -1.21 -18.66
N HIS A 201 -19.57 -1.05 -19.18
CA HIS A 201 -20.00 -1.74 -20.39
C HIS A 201 -19.05 -1.49 -21.57
N GLY A 202 -18.73 -2.55 -22.32
CA GLY A 202 -17.78 -2.51 -23.44
C GLY A 202 -16.30 -2.63 -23.04
N LYS A 203 -15.96 -2.61 -21.74
CA LYS A 203 -14.60 -2.90 -21.27
C LYS A 203 -14.44 -4.37 -20.95
N PHE A 204 -13.38 -4.98 -21.46
CA PHE A 204 -13.12 -6.40 -21.29
C PHE A 204 -11.78 -6.65 -20.60
N TYR A 205 -11.77 -7.68 -19.76
CA TYR A 205 -10.59 -8.21 -19.11
C TYR A 205 -10.30 -9.61 -19.65
N THR A 206 -9.02 -9.95 -19.82
CA THR A 206 -8.64 -11.32 -20.13
C THR A 206 -8.30 -12.03 -18.84
N VAL A 207 -9.02 -13.09 -18.52
CA VAL A 207 -8.79 -13.94 -17.35
C VAL A 207 -8.11 -15.23 -17.81
N CYS A 208 -7.02 -15.61 -17.15
CA CYS A 208 -6.29 -16.85 -17.41
C CYS A 208 -6.34 -17.76 -16.18
N PHE A 209 -6.57 -19.04 -16.41
CA PHE A 209 -6.50 -20.09 -15.39
C PHE A 209 -5.11 -20.75 -15.41
N SER A 210 -4.59 -21.02 -14.22
CA SER A 210 -3.38 -21.80 -14.01
C SER A 210 -3.73 -23.02 -13.16
N ASP A 211 -3.50 -24.20 -13.74
CA ASP A 211 -3.64 -25.49 -13.05
C ASP A 211 -2.44 -25.81 -12.14
N SER A 212 -1.51 -24.85 -12.02
CA SER A 212 -0.37 -25.05 -11.11
C SER A 212 -0.87 -25.08 -9.66
N PRO A 213 -0.43 -26.07 -8.86
CA PRO A 213 -0.80 -26.12 -7.45
C PRO A 213 -0.31 -24.85 -6.76
N CYS A 214 -1.21 -24.18 -6.04
CA CYS A 214 -0.82 -23.02 -5.25
C CYS A 214 0.24 -23.43 -4.25
N ILE A 215 1.37 -22.74 -4.26
CA ILE A 215 2.49 -22.99 -3.34
C ILE A 215 1.97 -22.94 -1.89
N ASN A 216 2.22 -24.01 -1.13
CA ASN A 216 1.98 -24.15 0.32
C ASN A 216 0.53 -24.04 0.81
N ASP A 217 -0.24 -25.14 0.77
CA ASP A 217 -1.52 -25.34 1.52
C ASP A 217 -2.37 -24.07 1.68
N CYS A 218 -2.65 -23.44 0.54
CA CYS A 218 -3.21 -22.10 0.53
C CYS A 218 -4.53 -22.03 1.33
N LYS A 219 -4.62 -21.09 2.28
CA LYS A 219 -5.85 -20.87 3.07
C LYS A 219 -6.80 -19.85 2.42
N LEU A 220 -6.48 -19.34 1.23
CA LEU A 220 -7.30 -18.41 0.45
C LEU A 220 -8.14 -19.17 -0.58
N ILE A 221 -8.90 -20.15 -0.07
CA ILE A 221 -9.78 -21.00 -0.85
C ILE A 221 -11.22 -20.67 -0.47
N CYS A 222 -12.13 -20.69 -1.44
CA CYS A 222 -13.56 -20.59 -1.16
C CYS A 222 -14.05 -21.85 -0.45
N ASN A 223 -14.79 -21.70 0.65
CA ASN A 223 -15.34 -22.84 1.39
C ASN A 223 -16.45 -23.57 0.62
N ILE A 224 -17.07 -22.91 -0.37
CA ILE A 224 -18.18 -23.46 -1.16
C ILE A 224 -17.64 -24.17 -2.41
N CYS A 225 -17.00 -23.44 -3.33
CA CYS A 225 -16.53 -24.01 -4.59
C CYS A 225 -15.11 -24.61 -4.54
N ARG A 226 -14.40 -24.49 -3.40
CA ARG A 226 -13.02 -24.99 -3.22
C ARG A 226 -11.98 -24.44 -4.20
N VAL A 227 -12.33 -23.37 -4.91
CA VAL A 227 -11.42 -22.64 -5.81
C VAL A 227 -10.47 -21.75 -5.02
N CYS A 228 -9.18 -21.77 -5.37
CA CYS A 228 -8.18 -20.86 -4.84
C CYS A 228 -8.12 -19.58 -5.68
N ILE A 229 -8.06 -18.42 -5.02
CA ILE A 229 -7.96 -17.13 -5.73
C ILE A 229 -6.70 -16.99 -6.60
N HIS A 230 -5.64 -17.75 -6.30
CA HIS A 230 -4.37 -17.68 -7.03
C HIS A 230 -4.37 -18.50 -8.32
N GLN A 231 -5.39 -19.33 -8.55
CA GLN A 231 -5.52 -20.09 -9.80
C GLN A 231 -5.94 -19.22 -10.99
N TYR A 232 -6.37 -17.98 -10.74
CA TYR A 232 -6.83 -17.07 -11.78
C TYR A 232 -6.00 -15.78 -11.78
N SER A 233 -5.61 -15.33 -12.97
CA SER A 233 -4.96 -14.02 -13.20
C SER A 233 -5.73 -13.24 -14.26
N TRP A 234 -5.63 -11.91 -14.27
CA TRP A 234 -6.28 -11.08 -15.29
C TRP A 234 -5.37 -9.97 -15.84
N THR A 235 -5.60 -9.55 -17.09
CA THR A 235 -4.92 -8.41 -17.76
C THR A 235 -5.95 -7.33 -18.16
N PRO A 236 -5.61 -6.01 -18.15
CA PRO A 236 -4.30 -5.39 -18.39
C PRO A 236 -3.59 -4.92 -17.12
N SER A 237 -3.25 -5.84 -16.22
CA SER A 237 -2.20 -5.60 -15.22
C SER A 237 -1.00 -6.44 -15.63
N TYR A 238 0.04 -5.76 -16.10
CA TYR A 238 1.37 -6.32 -16.16
C TYR A 238 1.70 -6.95 -14.80
N THR A 239 2.34 -8.12 -14.84
CA THR A 239 2.82 -8.93 -13.73
C THR A 239 1.76 -9.63 -12.87
N THR A 240 1.67 -10.94 -13.10
CA THR A 240 1.53 -11.98 -12.08
C THR A 240 2.41 -11.69 -10.86
N GLN A 241 1.91 -10.86 -9.96
CA GLN A 241 2.11 -10.83 -8.51
C GLN A 241 1.35 -9.59 -8.03
N TYR A 242 0.60 -9.70 -6.93
CA TYR A 242 -0.20 -8.62 -6.32
C TYR A 242 -1.62 -8.39 -6.89
N ALA A 243 -2.40 -9.46 -7.06
CA ALA A 243 -3.85 -9.35 -6.92
C ALA A 243 -4.23 -9.28 -5.43
N ASN A 244 -4.00 -8.13 -4.79
CA ASN A 244 -4.55 -7.81 -3.46
C ASN A 244 -4.53 -6.30 -3.26
N THR A 245 -5.58 -5.60 -3.75
CA THR A 245 -6.29 -4.49 -3.06
C THR A 245 -7.07 -3.65 -4.07
N LEU A 246 -8.34 -3.98 -4.27
CA LEU A 246 -9.47 -3.12 -4.64
C LEU A 246 -10.70 -3.97 -4.25
N THR A 247 -11.58 -3.65 -3.31
CA THR A 247 -11.94 -2.49 -2.49
C THR A 247 -12.36 -3.02 -1.13
#